data_AF-A0A953M8S7-F1
#
_entry.id   AF-A0A953M8S7-F1
#
_cell.length_a   1.000
_cell.length_b   1.000
_cell.length_c   1.000
_cell.angle_alpha   90.00
_cell.angle_beta   90.00
_cell.angle_gamma   90.00
#
_symmetry.space_group_name_H-M   'P 1'
#
loop_
_entity.id
_entity.type
_entity.pdbx_description
1 polymer ?
#
loop_
_entity_poly.entity_id
_entity_poly.type
_entity_poly.pdbx_seq_one_letter_code
_entity_poly.pdbx_strand_id
1 'polypeptide(L)'
;MNESEQRTDGLPDDELRLSPALIGRCAAGGVLMGLANLVPGISGGTMLVAAGIYTRFIDAISDVTRFRFRLPGVVLLGVVVVAALVAIGGLAGVISAGLAEFRWGMYSLFIGLTLG
;
A
#
# COMPACT_ATOMS: atom_id res chain seq x y z
N MET A 1 38.83 -25.22 2.69
CA MET A 1 38.80 -24.47 1.41
C MET A 1 37.35 -24.43 0.93
N ASN A 2 36.51 -23.76 1.73
CA ASN A 2 35.66 -22.63 1.34
C ASN A 2 34.59 -22.97 0.28
N GLU A 3 33.48 -23.52 0.76
CA GLU A 3 32.16 -23.47 0.11
C GLU A 3 31.47 -22.15 0.48
N SER A 4 32.20 -21.04 0.30
CA SER A 4 31.67 -19.70 0.47
C SER A 4 30.61 -19.43 -0.60
N GLU A 5 29.40 -19.18 -0.12
CA GLU A 5 28.55 -18.10 -0.60
C GLU A 5 28.04 -18.24 -2.03
N GLN A 6 27.18 -19.24 -2.26
CA GLN A 6 26.30 -19.19 -3.42
C GLN A 6 24.84 -19.21 -2.99
N ARG A 7 24.21 -18.07 -3.27
CA ARG A 7 22.76 -17.79 -3.28
C ARG A 7 22.14 -17.21 -2.01
N THR A 8 22.70 -16.10 -1.55
CA THR A 8 21.83 -14.94 -1.31
C THR A 8 21.66 -14.26 -2.67
N ASP A 9 20.58 -14.57 -3.39
CA ASP A 9 20.15 -13.77 -4.55
C ASP A 9 19.90 -12.35 -4.01
N GLY A 10 20.93 -11.52 -4.04
CA GLY A 10 20.81 -10.09 -3.84
C GLY A 10 19.91 -9.59 -4.95
N LEU A 11 18.71 -9.13 -4.59
CA LEU A 11 17.86 -8.42 -5.53
C LEU A 11 18.71 -7.29 -6.14
N PRO A 12 18.78 -7.21 -7.48
CA PRO A 12 19.70 -6.33 -8.15
C PRO A 12 19.41 -4.87 -7.74
N ASP A 13 20.45 -4.12 -7.39
CA ASP A 13 20.39 -2.72 -6.91
C ASP A 13 19.71 -1.77 -7.94
N ASP A 14 19.43 -2.26 -9.15
CA ASP A 14 18.66 -1.64 -10.22
C ASP A 14 17.12 -1.74 -10.08
N GLU A 15 16.58 -2.44 -9.08
CA GLU A 15 15.13 -2.50 -8.85
C GLU A 15 14.53 -1.23 -8.25
N LEU A 16 15.32 -0.36 -7.62
CA LEU A 16 14.87 0.94 -7.12
C LEU A 16 14.93 2.05 -8.19
N ARG A 17 14.90 1.69 -9.48
CA ARG A 17 14.69 2.66 -10.57
C ARG A 17 13.25 3.17 -10.51
N LEU A 18 13.10 4.45 -10.15
CA LEU A 18 11.85 5.22 -10.26
C LEU A 18 11.44 5.35 -11.73
N SER A 19 10.92 4.27 -12.29
CA SER A 19 10.30 4.27 -13.61
C SER A 19 8.88 4.86 -13.50
N PRO A 20 8.39 5.58 -14.52
CA PRO A 20 7.04 6.15 -14.50
C PRO A 20 5.96 5.07 -14.31
N ALA A 21 6.20 3.87 -14.83
CA ALA A 21 5.32 2.71 -14.61
C ALA A 21 5.29 2.27 -13.14
N LEU A 22 6.42 2.27 -12.44
CA LEU A 22 6.47 1.93 -11.01
C LEU A 22 5.76 2.99 -10.17
N ILE A 23 5.96 4.28 -10.45
CA ILE A 23 5.26 5.36 -9.75
C ILE A 23 3.75 5.23 -9.94
N GLY A 24 3.30 4.91 -11.16
CA GLY A 24 1.90 4.61 -11.44
C GLY A 24 1.35 3.45 -10.58
N ARG A 25 2.11 2.36 -10.45
CA ARG A 25 1.75 1.23 -9.57
C ARG A 25 1.76 1.61 -8.09
N CYS A 26 2.69 2.46 -7.66
CA CYS A 26 2.77 2.96 -6.28
C CYS A 26 1.57 3.85 -5.94
N ALA A 27 1.20 4.75 -6.85
CA ALA A 27 0.01 5.58 -6.70
C ALA A 27 -1.26 4.72 -6.65
N ALA A 28 -1.42 3.78 -7.58
CA ALA A 28 -2.56 2.87 -7.59
C ALA A 28 -2.62 2.02 -6.31
N GLY A 29 -1.50 1.43 -5.89
CA GLY A 29 -1.43 0.65 -4.65
C GLY A 29 -1.70 1.48 -3.41
N GLY A 30 -1.22 2.73 -3.36
CA GLY A 30 -1.52 3.67 -2.27
C GLY A 30 -2.99 4.07 -2.22
N VAL A 31 -3.63 4.32 -3.36
CA VAL A 31 -5.08 4.55 -3.42
C VAL A 31 -5.82 3.32 -2.91
N LEU A 32 -5.52 2.12 -3.43
CA LEU A 32 -6.17 0.88 -2.99
C LEU A 32 -5.96 0.61 -1.49
N MET A 33 -4.77 0.89 -0.96
CA MET A 33 -4.48 0.81 0.48
C MET A 33 -5.32 1.81 1.28
N GLY A 34 -5.47 3.04 0.81
CA GLY A 34 -6.34 4.05 1.44
C GLY A 34 -7.81 3.64 1.43
N LEU A 35 -8.29 3.06 0.33
CA LEU A 35 -9.63 2.51 0.21
C LEU A 35 -9.85 1.33 1.17
N ALA A 36 -8.88 0.42 1.26
CA ALA A 36 -8.91 -0.70 2.19
C ALA A 36 -9.06 -0.24 3.64
N ASN A 37 -8.36 0.82 4.03
CA ASN A 37 -8.43 1.34 5.40
C ASN A 37 -9.79 1.96 5.77
N LEU A 38 -10.60 2.34 4.78
CA LEU A 38 -11.95 2.88 5.02
C LEU A 38 -13.01 1.78 5.15
N VAL A 39 -12.74 0.59 4.61
CA VAL A 39 -13.72 -0.47 4.44
C VAL A 39 -13.36 -1.65 5.37
N PRO A 40 -14.23 -2.03 6.31
CA PRO A 40 -13.94 -3.11 7.24
C PRO A 40 -13.81 -4.46 6.50
N GLY A 41 -12.82 -5.25 6.90
CA GLY A 41 -12.53 -6.55 6.29
C GLY A 41 -11.53 -6.53 5.13
N ILE A 42 -11.14 -5.35 4.61
CA ILE A 42 -10.12 -5.25 3.55
C ILE A 42 -8.76 -4.93 4.15
N SER A 43 -7.73 -5.72 3.81
CA SER A 43 -6.35 -5.46 4.24
C SER A 43 -5.61 -4.52 3.28
N GLY A 44 -5.06 -3.43 3.81
CA GLY A 44 -4.21 -2.53 3.01
C GLY A 44 -2.95 -3.21 2.46
N GLY A 45 -2.38 -4.16 3.22
CA GLY A 45 -1.20 -4.92 2.78
C GLY A 45 -1.49 -5.84 1.60
N THR A 46 -2.67 -6.48 1.57
CA THR A 46 -3.05 -7.34 0.44
C THR A 46 -3.29 -6.54 -0.84
N MET A 47 -3.78 -5.30 -0.72
CA MET A 47 -3.90 -4.38 -1.86
C MET A 47 -2.53 -3.97 -2.43
N LEU A 48 -1.52 -3.80 -1.60
CA LEU A 48 -0.14 -3.57 -2.06
C LEU A 48 0.45 -4.82 -2.74
N VAL A 49 0.08 -6.02 -2.29
CA VAL A 49 0.46 -7.28 -2.95
C VAL A 49 -0.22 -7.37 -4.32
N ALA A 50 -1.51 -7.05 -4.41
CA ALA A 50 -2.25 -7.01 -5.68
C ALA A 50 -1.67 -6.00 -6.67
N ALA A 51 -1.21 -4.84 -6.20
CA ALA A 51 -0.46 -3.87 -7.01
C ALA A 51 0.97 -4.34 -7.38
N GLY A 52 1.48 -5.39 -6.72
CA GLY A 52 2.81 -5.96 -6.89
C GLY A 52 3.93 -5.04 -6.38
N ILE A 53 3.63 -4.19 -5.40
CA ILE A 53 4.59 -3.25 -4.80
C ILE A 53 4.89 -3.57 -3.33
N TYR A 54 4.23 -4.59 -2.76
CA TYR A 54 4.33 -4.96 -1.36
C TYR A 54 5.78 -5.17 -0.88
N THR A 55 6.57 -5.97 -1.61
CA THR A 55 7.97 -6.24 -1.24
C THR A 55 8.77 -4.94 -1.12
N ARG A 56 8.68 -4.08 -2.14
CA ARG A 56 9.37 -2.79 -2.20
C ARG A 56 8.91 -1.82 -1.10
N PHE A 57 7.64 -1.88 -0.74
CA PHE A 57 7.07 -1.09 0.34
C PHE A 57 7.59 -1.53 1.72
N ILE A 58 7.60 -2.84 1.98
CA ILE A 58 8.14 -3.39 3.24
C ILE A 58 9.66 -3.17 3.33
N ASP A 59 10.39 -3.33 2.23
CA ASP A 59 11.83 -3.06 2.19
C ASP A 59 12.13 -1.59 2.47
N ALA A 60 11.36 -0.67 1.88
CA ALA A 60 11.48 0.77 2.15
C ALA A 60 11.17 1.11 3.62
N ILE A 61 10.17 0.47 4.24
CA ILE A 61 9.88 0.63 5.66
C ILE A 61 11.02 0.09 6.53
N SER A 62 11.56 -1.07 6.18
CA SER A 62 12.68 -1.70 6.89
C SER A 62 13.92 -0.81 6.87
N ASP A 63 14.25 -0.25 5.70
CA ASP A 63 15.36 0.70 5.52
C ASP A 63 15.17 1.96 6.39
N VAL A 64 13.97 2.56 6.39
CA VAL A 64 13.63 3.71 7.24
C VAL A 64 13.74 3.36 8.72
N THR A 65 13.25 2.19 9.13
CA THR A 65 13.32 1.71 10.53
C THR A 65 14.75 1.53 10.99
N ARG A 66 15.66 1.15 10.08
CA ARG A 66 17.10 1.01 10.34
C ARG A 66 17.88 2.33 10.17
N PHE A 67 17.18 3.47 10.10
CA PHE A 67 17.75 4.80 9.85
C PHE A 67 18.57 4.91 8.56
N ARG A 68 18.30 4.05 7.57
CA ARG A 68 18.90 4.10 6.23
C ARG A 68 17.96 4.73 5.24
N PHE A 69 18.02 6.05 5.14
CA PHE A 69 17.18 6.82 4.23
C PHE A 69 17.68 6.73 2.79
N ARG A 70 17.24 5.69 2.05
CA ARG A 70 17.44 5.63 0.60
C ARG A 70 16.39 6.48 -0.10
N LEU A 71 16.85 7.45 -0.89
CA LEU A 71 15.98 8.36 -1.66
C LEU A 71 14.82 7.66 -2.38
N PRO A 72 15.04 6.62 -3.19
CA PRO A 72 13.94 6.04 -3.96
C PRO A 72 12.96 5.24 -3.09
N GLY A 73 13.39 4.70 -1.95
CA GLY A 73 12.51 4.05 -0.96
C GLY A 73 11.65 5.07 -0.22
N VAL A 74 12.24 6.20 0.18
CA VAL A 74 11.50 7.32 0.80
C VAL A 74 10.49 7.92 -0.16
N VAL A 75 10.85 8.08 -1.43
CA VAL A 75 9.92 8.57 -2.47
C VAL A 75 8.77 7.57 -2.68
N LEU A 76 9.04 6.27 -2.78
CA LEU A 76 8.00 5.25 -2.90
C LEU A 76 7.04 5.29 -1.72
N LEU A 77 7.58 5.31 -0.50
CA LEU A 77 6.78 5.39 0.72
C LEU A 77 5.94 6.67 0.75
N GLY A 78 6.55 7.80 0.40
CA GLY A 78 5.86 9.09 0.30
C GLY A 78 4.72 9.07 -0.70
N VAL A 79 4.92 8.52 -1.90
CA VAL A 79 3.86 8.40 -2.93
C VAL A 79 2.71 7.54 -2.44
N VAL A 80 3.00 6.37 -1.84
CA VAL A 80 1.97 5.46 -1.31
C VAL A 80 1.16 6.15 -0.21
N VAL A 81 1.82 6.82 0.73
CA VAL A 81 1.16 7.53 1.84
C VAL A 81 0.33 8.71 1.34
N VAL A 82 0.86 9.55 0.43
CA VAL A 82 0.11 10.68 -0.13
C VAL A 82 -1.11 10.18 -0.89
N ALA A 83 -0.95 9.16 -1.74
CA ALA A 83 -2.07 8.56 -2.47
C ALA A 83 -3.13 7.96 -1.54
N ALA A 84 -2.71 7.28 -0.46
CA ALA A 84 -3.63 6.75 0.55
C ALA A 84 -4.38 7.85 1.28
N LEU A 85 -3.71 8.93 1.69
CA LEU A 85 -4.34 10.06 2.38
C LEU A 85 -5.33 10.80 1.47
N VAL A 86 -4.99 10.99 0.19
CA VAL A 86 -5.89 11.58 -0.80
C VAL A 86 -7.13 10.69 -1.01
N ALA A 87 -6.93 9.37 -1.14
CA ALA A 87 -8.05 8.43 -1.26
C ALA A 87 -8.95 8.43 -0.02
N ILE A 88 -8.36 8.43 1.18
CA ILE A 88 -9.09 8.50 2.44
C ILE A 88 -9.86 9.81 2.53
N GLY A 89 -9.21 10.95 2.30
CA GLY A 89 -9.84 12.27 2.39
C GLY A 89 -10.99 12.45 1.40
N GLY A 90 -10.83 11.94 0.17
CA GLY A 90 -11.86 12.00 -0.86
C GLY A 90 -13.06 11.08 -0.58
N LEU A 91 -12.79 9.84 -0.16
CA LEU A 91 -13.85 8.84 -0.01
C LEU A 91 -14.52 8.87 1.37
N ALA A 92 -13.84 9.33 2.43
CA ALA A 92 -14.41 9.44 3.77
C ALA A 92 -15.69 10.29 3.78
N GLY A 93 -15.73 11.37 3.00
CA GLY A 93 -16.93 12.21 2.85
C GLY A 93 -18.10 11.47 2.20
N VAL A 94 -17.83 10.67 1.16
CA VAL A 94 -18.85 9.88 0.45
C VAL A 94 -19.42 8.79 1.38
N ILE A 95 -18.55 8.07 2.09
CA ILE A 95 -18.96 7.07 3.08
C ILE A 95 -19.82 7.73 4.16
N SER A 96 -19.39 8.88 4.70
CA SER A 96 -20.14 9.59 5.74
C SER A 96 -21.52 10.06 5.27
N ALA A 97 -21.62 10.58 4.04
CA ALA A 97 -22.91 10.96 3.44
C ALA A 97 -23.82 9.74 3.22
N GLY A 98 -23.27 8.63 2.70
CA GLY A 98 -24.01 7.38 2.53
C GLY A 98 -24.51 6.79 3.86
N LEU A 99 -23.72 6.89 4.93
CA LEU A 99 -24.12 6.45 6.27
C LEU A 99 -25.23 7.32 6.85
N ALA A 100 -25.27 8.62 6.52
CA ALA A 100 -26.32 9.52 6.99
C ALA A 100 -27.68 9.21 6.35
N GLU A 101 -27.69 8.92 5.04
CA GLU A 101 -28.92 8.72 4.27
C GLU A 101 -29.36 7.24 4.23
N PHE A 102 -28.43 6.30 4.10
CA PHE A 102 -28.68 4.87 3.92
C PHE A 102 -28.01 4.00 5.00
N ARG A 103 -28.04 4.45 6.26
CA ARG A 103 -27.47 3.75 7.44
C ARG A 103 -27.65 2.22 7.44
N TRP A 104 -28.87 1.74 7.24
CA TRP A 104 -29.16 0.30 7.25
C TRP A 104 -28.48 -0.46 6.10
N GLY A 105 -28.52 0.09 4.88
CA GLY A 105 -27.86 -0.52 3.72
C GLY A 105 -26.34 -0.57 3.87
N MET A 106 -25.75 0.51 4.39
CA MET A 106 -24.31 0.57 4.66
C MET A 106 -23.86 -0.39 5.76
N TYR A 107 -24.61 -0.53 6.85
CA TYR A 107 -24.28 -1.51 7.89
C TYR A 107 -24.37 -2.94 7.38
N SER A 108 -25.41 -3.28 6.60
CA SER A 108 -25.50 -4.60 5.97
C SER A 108 -24.33 -4.87 5.02
N LEU A 109 -23.89 -3.88 4.25
CA LEU A 109 -22.72 -3.98 3.37
C LEU A 109 -21.45 -4.26 4.18
N PHE A 110 -21.18 -3.48 5.22
CA PHE A 110 -20.00 -3.63 6.06
C PHE A 110 -19.97 -4.97 6.79
N ILE A 111 -21.10 -5.39 7.35
CA ILE A 111 -21.23 -6.69 8.01
C ILE A 111 -21.03 -7.82 6.99
N GLY A 112 -21.68 -7.74 5.83
CA GLY A 112 -21.54 -8.74 4.77
C GLY A 112 -20.10 -8.88 4.28
N LEU A 113 -19.40 -7.77 4.10
CA LEU A 113 -18.00 -7.79 3.69
C LEU A 113 -17.06 -8.32 4.78
N THR A 114 -17.37 -8.07 6.05
CA THR A 114 -16.58 -8.56 7.18
C THR A 114 -16.76 -10.06 7.42
N LEU A 115 -17.96 -10.59 7.15
CA LEU A 115 -18.29 -12.01 7.31
C LEU A 115 -17.98 -12.86 6.06
N GLY A 116 -17.71 -12.20 4.93
CA GLY A 116 -17.39 -12.85 3.65
C GLY A 116 -16.02 -13.52 3.63
#